data_AF-A0A6M3HSK6-F1
#
_entry.id   AF-A0A6M3HSK6-F1
#
_cell.length_a   1.000
_cell.length_b   1.000
_cell.length_c   1.000
_cell.angle_alpha   90.00
_cell.angle_beta   90.00
_cell.angle_gamma   90.00
#
_symmetry.space_group_name_H-M   'P 1'
#
loop_
_entity.id
_entity.type
_entity.pdbx_description
1 polymer ?
#
loop_
_entity_poly.entity_id
_entity_poly.type
_entity_poly.pdbx_seq_one_letter_code
_entity_poly.pdbx_strand_id
1 'polypeptide(L)'
;MLLTSCAKSLWLGNKLSDKATKQQQEQVKQEVMQLLKQEYNQPFKLLNYKYEYKKHYDLGGNCHYCDVVKYGTYYFKIQALDNPIIVMNFRIDDIKKSSTNELLEDFKKNLLVNLYCGIGVADYYIKARKEKIVVDHKNLEKAEKYCQSRNQQEQYTFFKKTYEKAK
;
A
#
# COMPACT_ATOMS: atom_id res chain seq x y z
N MET A 1 -47.83 40.61 -1.17
CA MET A 1 -46.36 40.50 -1.28
C MET A 1 -45.89 39.50 -0.24
N LEU A 2 -45.52 38.31 -0.67
CA LEU A 2 -44.76 37.29 0.08
C LEU A 2 -44.73 36.06 -0.82
N LEU A 3 -43.72 35.95 -1.67
CA LEU A 3 -43.20 34.65 -2.07
C LEU A 3 -41.68 34.76 -2.12
N THR A 4 -41.12 34.20 -1.07
CA THR A 4 -39.73 33.97 -0.72
C THR A 4 -38.90 33.48 -1.89
N SER A 5 -37.94 34.29 -2.32
CA SER A 5 -36.70 33.83 -2.90
C SER A 5 -35.77 33.38 -1.77
N CYS A 6 -35.26 32.16 -1.82
CA CYS A 6 -33.82 31.91 -1.95
C CYS A 6 -33.50 30.42 -1.78
N ALA A 7 -32.83 29.94 -2.82
CA ALA A 7 -31.73 28.99 -2.79
C ALA A 7 -31.99 27.60 -2.18
N LYS A 8 -32.17 26.65 -3.10
CA LYS A 8 -31.81 25.23 -2.97
C LYS A 8 -30.56 25.06 -2.10
N SER A 9 -30.73 24.64 -0.85
CA SER A 9 -29.62 24.21 -0.01
C SER A 9 -29.21 22.79 -0.41
N LEU A 10 -27.91 22.64 -0.68
CA LEU A 10 -27.11 21.44 -0.49
C LEU A 10 -27.56 20.15 -1.19
N TRP A 11 -27.25 20.06 -2.49
CA TRP A 11 -26.64 18.85 -3.02
C TRP A 11 -25.15 19.15 -3.24
N LEU A 12 -24.40 19.32 -2.15
CA LEU A 12 -22.93 19.22 -2.20
C LEU A 12 -22.61 17.73 -2.34
N GLY A 13 -22.75 17.20 -3.56
CA GLY A 13 -22.16 15.91 -3.90
C GLY A 13 -20.68 15.97 -3.54
N ASN A 14 -20.20 15.02 -2.73
CA ASN A 14 -18.81 14.95 -2.30
C ASN A 14 -17.90 15.15 -3.52
N LYS A 15 -17.06 16.19 -3.50
CA LYS A 15 -16.12 16.47 -4.59
C LYS A 15 -15.26 15.23 -4.80
N LEU A 16 -15.41 14.60 -5.97
CA LEU A 16 -14.59 13.46 -6.36
C LEU A 16 -13.13 13.92 -6.50
N SER A 17 -12.18 13.07 -6.11
CA SER A 17 -10.75 13.41 -6.28
C SER A 17 -10.43 13.58 -7.76
N ASP A 18 -9.65 14.59 -8.12
CA ASP A 18 -9.24 14.82 -9.50
C ASP A 18 -8.22 13.76 -9.92
N LYS A 19 -8.27 13.33 -11.19
CA LYS A 19 -7.30 12.37 -11.72
C LYS A 19 -5.90 12.99 -11.67
N ALA A 20 -4.94 12.28 -11.07
CA ALA A 20 -3.56 12.72 -11.05
C ALA A 20 -2.98 12.88 -12.47
N THR A 21 -2.28 13.97 -12.71
CA THR A 21 -1.54 14.19 -13.97
C THR A 21 -0.37 13.21 -14.08
N LYS A 22 0.17 13.03 -15.30
CA LYS A 22 1.36 12.19 -15.49
C LYS A 22 2.55 12.67 -14.66
N GLN A 23 2.70 13.99 -14.49
CA GLN A 23 3.77 14.58 -13.69
C GLN A 23 3.59 14.26 -12.21
N GLN A 24 2.38 14.38 -11.66
CA GLN A 24 2.07 13.99 -10.28
C GLN A 24 2.31 12.50 -10.06
N GLN A 25 1.93 11.66 -11.03
CA GLN A 25 2.17 10.22 -10.96
C GLN A 25 3.67 9.88 -10.92
N GLU A 26 4.47 10.54 -11.76
CA GLU A 26 5.92 10.34 -11.77
C GLU A 26 6.55 10.82 -10.46
N GLN A 27 6.11 11.96 -9.94
CA GLN A 27 6.55 12.51 -8.66
C GLN A 27 6.27 11.53 -7.51
N VAL A 28 5.05 11.02 -7.38
CA VAL A 28 4.69 10.03 -6.35
C VAL A 28 5.56 8.78 -6.47
N LYS A 29 5.76 8.29 -7.70
CA LYS A 29 6.60 7.11 -7.95
C LYS A 29 8.03 7.33 -7.46
N GLN A 30 8.64 8.47 -7.80
CA GLN A 30 10.01 8.79 -7.42
C GLN A 30 10.15 8.98 -5.90
N GLU A 31 9.24 9.73 -5.29
CA GLU A 31 9.28 10.01 -3.85
C GLU A 31 9.05 8.74 -3.02
N VAL A 32 8.11 7.87 -3.41
CA VAL A 32 7.92 6.56 -2.76
C VAL A 32 9.19 5.71 -2.82
N MET A 33 9.83 5.61 -3.99
CA MET A 33 11.08 4.85 -4.14
C MET A 33 12.22 5.42 -3.28
N GLN A 34 12.31 6.74 -3.17
CA GLN A 34 13.29 7.40 -2.32
C GLN A 34 13.03 7.17 -0.83
N LEU A 35 11.77 7.29 -0.39
CA LEU A 35 11.37 7.03 1.00
C LEU A 35 11.66 5.59 1.41
N LEU A 36 11.39 4.62 0.54
CA LEU A 36 11.74 3.22 0.77
C LEU A 36 13.24 3.04 0.98
N LYS A 37 14.06 3.62 0.09
CA LYS A 37 15.52 3.53 0.21
C LYS A 37 16.03 4.11 1.53
N GLN A 38 15.46 5.22 1.97
CA GLN A 38 15.81 5.89 3.23
C GLN A 38 15.38 5.07 4.45
N GLU A 39 14.11 4.63 4.50
CA GLU A 39 13.53 3.90 5.63
C GLU A 39 14.23 2.57 5.90
N TYR A 40 14.60 1.86 4.82
CA TYR A 40 15.16 0.52 4.89
C TYR A 40 16.67 0.47 4.70
N ASN A 41 17.31 1.63 4.51
CA ASN A 41 18.74 1.80 4.26
C ASN A 41 19.30 0.81 3.21
N GLN A 42 18.54 0.57 2.15
CA GLN A 42 18.92 -0.38 1.09
C GLN A 42 18.26 0.00 -0.25
N PRO A 43 18.85 -0.41 -1.39
CA PRO A 43 18.25 -0.13 -2.69
C PRO A 43 17.12 -1.09 -3.05
N PHE A 44 16.15 -0.59 -3.81
CA PHE A 44 15.02 -1.34 -4.32
C PHE A 44 14.94 -1.28 -5.84
N LYS A 45 14.60 -2.41 -6.45
CA LYS A 45 14.25 -2.50 -7.87
C LYS A 45 12.74 -2.37 -8.04
N LEU A 46 12.30 -1.43 -8.88
CA LEU A 46 10.92 -1.33 -9.31
C LEU A 46 10.63 -2.41 -10.36
N LEU A 47 9.83 -3.41 -10.00
CA LEU A 47 9.43 -4.50 -10.91
C LEU A 47 8.20 -4.12 -11.72
N ASN A 48 7.25 -3.41 -11.11
CA ASN A 48 6.06 -2.92 -11.78
C ASN A 48 5.53 -1.65 -11.10
N TYR A 49 4.99 -0.75 -11.89
CA TYR A 49 4.27 0.43 -11.44
C TYR A 49 3.05 0.65 -12.33
N LYS A 50 1.90 0.92 -11.71
CA LYS A 50 0.66 1.20 -12.43
C LYS A 50 -0.17 2.21 -11.65
N TYR A 51 -0.73 3.18 -12.36
CA TYR A 51 -1.76 4.07 -11.83
C TYR A 51 -3.11 3.73 -12.46
N GLU A 52 -4.15 3.60 -11.65
CA GLU A 52 -5.52 3.45 -12.11
C GLU A 52 -6.42 4.52 -11.49
N TYR A 53 -7.28 5.13 -12.29
CA TYR A 53 -8.29 6.08 -11.80
C TYR A 53 -9.69 5.53 -12.12
N LYS A 54 -10.37 5.01 -11.10
CA LYS A 54 -11.61 4.24 -11.27
C LYS A 54 -12.62 4.62 -10.18
N LYS A 55 -13.87 4.16 -10.40
CA LYS A 55 -14.94 4.20 -9.41
C LYS A 55 -14.74 3.01 -8.46
N HIS A 56 -14.81 3.27 -7.17
CA HIS A 56 -14.74 2.28 -6.10
C HIS A 56 -16.02 2.36 -5.28
N TYR A 57 -16.52 1.21 -4.83
CA TYR A 57 -17.68 1.14 -3.96
C TYR A 57 -17.21 1.28 -2.52
N ASP A 58 -17.83 2.15 -1.74
CA ASP A 58 -17.63 2.16 -0.30
C ASP A 58 -18.24 0.87 0.28
N LEU A 59 -17.39 -0.09 0.66
CA LEU A 59 -17.79 -1.42 1.15
C LEU A 59 -18.01 -1.43 2.67
N GLY A 60 -18.42 -0.28 3.24
CA GLY A 60 -18.85 -0.14 4.63
C GLY A 60 -20.14 -0.92 4.97
N GLY A 61 -20.10 -2.25 4.81
CA GLY A 61 -20.89 -3.22 5.57
C GLY A 61 -22.40 -3.33 5.32
N ASN A 62 -23.09 -2.39 4.68
CA ASN A 62 -24.55 -2.53 4.45
C ASN A 62 -25.01 -1.81 3.17
N CYS A 63 -25.25 -2.59 2.11
CA CYS A 63 -25.54 -2.13 0.76
C CYS A 63 -27.01 -1.66 0.59
N HIS A 64 -27.37 -0.55 1.22
CA HIS A 64 -28.57 0.22 0.85
C HIS A 64 -28.25 1.56 0.19
N TYR A 65 -27.04 2.12 0.40
CA TYR A 65 -26.57 3.37 -0.19
C TYR A 65 -25.05 3.28 -0.45
N CYS A 66 -24.64 2.60 -1.52
CA CYS A 66 -23.23 2.54 -1.89
C CYS A 66 -22.80 3.88 -2.50
N ASP A 67 -22.17 4.74 -1.69
CA ASP A 67 -21.50 5.92 -2.21
C ASP A 67 -20.38 5.48 -3.16
N VAL A 68 -20.47 5.92 -4.40
CA VAL A 68 -19.45 5.68 -5.42
C VAL A 68 -18.40 6.76 -5.28
N VAL A 69 -17.24 6.40 -4.72
CA VAL A 69 -16.07 7.27 -4.66
C VAL A 69 -15.17 7.02 -5.87
N LYS A 70 -14.70 8.10 -6.50
CA LYS A 70 -13.78 8.01 -7.65
C LYS A 70 -12.43 8.53 -7.20
N TYR A 71 -11.43 7.66 -7.28
CA TYR A 71 -10.07 7.97 -6.85
C TYR A 71 -9.01 7.17 -7.61
N GLY A 72 -7.79 7.70 -7.56
CA GLY A 72 -6.59 7.13 -8.11
C GLY A 72 -5.93 6.16 -7.14
N THR A 73 -5.44 5.07 -7.69
CA THR A 73 -4.67 4.06 -6.96
C THR A 73 -3.33 3.87 -7.64
N TYR A 74 -2.26 4.03 -6.86
CA TYR A 74 -0.89 3.76 -7.24
C TYR A 74 -0.53 2.35 -6.81
N TYR A 75 -0.20 1.47 -7.75
CA TYR A 75 0.22 0.11 -7.49
C TYR A 75 1.73 -0.01 -7.69
N PHE A 76 2.40 -0.58 -6.70
CA PHE A 76 3.85 -0.81 -6.69
C PHE A 76 4.15 -2.28 -6.49
N LYS A 77 5.03 -2.82 -7.33
CA LYS A 77 5.72 -4.08 -7.07
C LYS A 77 7.21 -3.81 -7.07
N ILE A 78 7.86 -4.01 -5.93
CA ILE A 78 9.28 -3.73 -5.73
C ILE A 78 10.00 -4.93 -5.14
N GLN A 79 11.31 -5.00 -5.36
CA GLN A 79 12.19 -6.04 -4.83
C GLN A 79 13.34 -5.40 -4.07
N ALA A 80 13.61 -5.90 -2.86
CA ALA A 80 14.80 -5.54 -2.10
C ALA A 80 16.05 -6.13 -2.76
N LEU A 81 17.05 -5.32 -3.08
CA LEU A 81 18.25 -5.84 -3.76
C LEU A 81 19.19 -6.59 -2.81
N ASP A 82 19.26 -6.16 -1.54
CA ASP A 82 20.11 -6.81 -0.53
C ASP A 82 19.52 -8.15 -0.06
N ASN A 83 18.24 -8.38 -0.34
CA ASN A 83 17.55 -9.62 -0.06
C ASN A 83 16.45 -9.93 -1.11
N PRO A 84 16.83 -10.47 -2.29
CA PRO A 84 15.94 -10.56 -3.46
C PRO A 84 14.69 -11.44 -3.29
N ILE A 85 14.63 -12.29 -2.26
CA ILE A 85 13.41 -13.05 -1.95
C ILE A 85 12.27 -12.14 -1.47
N ILE A 86 12.61 -10.95 -0.96
CA ILE A 86 11.66 -9.97 -0.45
C ILE A 86 11.13 -9.12 -1.60
N VAL A 87 9.92 -9.46 -2.03
CA VAL A 87 9.16 -8.74 -3.04
C VAL A 87 7.92 -8.16 -2.37
N MET A 88 7.80 -6.84 -2.36
CA MET A 88 6.65 -6.14 -1.78
C MET A 88 5.70 -5.70 -2.89
N ASN A 89 4.43 -6.09 -2.75
CA ASN A 89 3.35 -5.68 -3.64
C ASN A 89 2.33 -4.88 -2.81
N PHE A 90 2.19 -3.59 -3.08
CA PHE A 90 1.36 -2.70 -2.29
C PHE A 90 0.69 -1.64 -3.16
N ARG A 91 -0.30 -0.97 -2.59
CA ARG A 91 -0.98 0.16 -3.23
C ARG A 91 -1.08 1.36 -2.30
N ILE A 92 -1.23 2.53 -2.89
CA ILE A 92 -1.50 3.80 -2.21
C ILE A 92 -2.73 4.41 -2.89
N ASP A 93 -3.74 4.77 -2.11
CA ASP A 93 -4.99 5.34 -2.62
C ASP A 93 -5.02 6.86 -2.35
N ASP A 94 -5.33 7.68 -3.36
CA ASP A 94 -5.47 9.15 -3.20
C ASP A 94 -6.84 9.60 -2.68
N ILE A 95 -7.61 8.65 -2.13
CA ILE A 95 -8.93 8.89 -1.56
C ILE A 95 -8.88 9.99 -0.48
N LYS A 96 -9.71 11.02 -0.65
CA LYS A 96 -9.81 12.17 0.28
C LYS A 96 -8.48 12.91 0.51
N LYS A 97 -7.46 12.71 -0.35
CA LYS A 97 -6.20 13.44 -0.26
C LYS A 97 -6.26 14.69 -1.13
N SER A 98 -5.96 15.82 -0.52
CA SER A 98 -5.99 17.15 -1.15
C SER A 98 -4.72 17.47 -1.94
N SER A 99 -3.62 16.74 -1.69
CA SER A 99 -2.32 16.97 -2.32
C SER A 99 -1.43 15.72 -2.33
N THR A 100 -0.39 15.73 -3.16
CA THR A 100 0.69 14.74 -3.16
C THR A 100 1.37 14.62 -1.79
N ASN A 101 1.57 15.74 -1.09
CA ASN A 101 2.20 15.72 0.23
C ASN A 101 1.35 14.96 1.25
N GLU A 102 0.04 15.20 1.25
CA GLU A 102 -0.88 14.50 2.15
C GLU A 102 -0.91 12.98 1.87
N LEU A 103 -0.85 12.60 0.59
CA LEU A 103 -0.74 11.20 0.17
C LEU A 103 0.54 10.54 0.71
N LEU A 104 1.68 11.22 0.61
CA LEU A 104 2.97 10.70 1.02
C LEU A 104 3.12 10.64 2.54
N GLU A 105 2.57 11.60 3.29
CA GLU A 105 2.53 11.54 4.75
C GLU A 105 1.65 10.38 5.24
N ASP A 106 0.51 10.13 4.59
CA ASP A 106 -0.32 8.96 4.87
C ASP A 106 0.44 7.66 4.61
N PHE A 107 1.13 7.57 3.46
CA PHE A 107 1.99 6.45 3.13
C PHE A 107 3.07 6.20 4.19
N LYS A 108 3.80 7.24 4.61
CA LYS A 108 4.84 7.17 5.65
C LYS A 108 4.28 6.60 6.95
N LYS A 109 3.15 7.16 7.39
CA LYS A 109 2.54 6.83 8.69
C LYS A 109 1.92 5.43 8.71
N ASN A 110 1.21 5.06 7.66
CA ASN A 110 0.33 3.89 7.69
C ASN A 110 0.95 2.65 7.06
N LEU A 111 1.90 2.80 6.13
CA LEU A 111 2.38 1.70 5.31
C LEU A 111 3.89 1.55 5.31
N LEU A 112 4.63 2.65 5.15
CA LEU A 112 6.08 2.65 4.92
C LEU A 112 6.84 1.86 5.97
N VAL A 113 6.58 2.08 7.26
CA VAL A 113 7.32 1.47 8.36
C VAL A 113 7.18 -0.07 8.39
N ASN A 114 6.02 -0.59 7.99
CA ASN A 114 5.69 -2.01 8.13
C ASN A 114 5.81 -2.82 6.83
N LEU A 115 6.07 -2.17 5.70
CA LEU A 115 6.10 -2.79 4.37
C LEU A 115 7.04 -4.00 4.29
N TYR A 116 8.29 -3.89 4.73
CA TYR A 116 9.26 -4.97 4.55
C TYR A 116 8.88 -6.22 5.34
N CYS A 117 8.50 -6.06 6.61
CA CYS A 117 8.22 -7.19 7.49
C CYS A 117 6.79 -7.71 7.35
N GLY A 118 5.81 -6.81 7.33
CA GLY A 118 4.38 -7.14 7.28
C GLY A 118 3.84 -7.45 5.89
N ILE A 119 4.50 -6.97 4.83
CA ILE A 119 4.15 -7.35 3.46
C ILE A 119 5.23 -8.26 2.89
N GLY A 120 6.49 -7.85 2.87
CA GLY A 120 7.57 -8.62 2.25
C GLY A 120 7.80 -10.01 2.86
N VAL A 121 8.18 -10.07 4.14
CA VAL A 121 8.48 -11.35 4.83
C VAL A 121 7.21 -12.20 5.02
N ALA A 122 6.10 -11.57 5.42
CA ALA A 122 4.82 -12.24 5.56
C ALA A 122 4.35 -12.90 4.24
N ASP A 123 4.39 -12.17 3.11
CA ASP A 123 3.97 -12.69 1.81
C ASP A 123 4.90 -13.79 1.31
N TYR A 124 6.21 -13.73 1.62
CA TYR A 124 7.13 -14.83 1.33
C TYR A 124 6.70 -16.13 2.02
N TYR A 125 6.35 -16.09 3.32
CA TYR A 125 5.83 -17.26 4.03
C TYR A 125 4.50 -17.77 3.45
N ILE A 126 3.60 -16.85 3.10
CA ILE A 126 2.31 -17.19 2.49
C ILE A 126 2.53 -17.94 1.17
N LYS A 127 3.42 -17.43 0.30
CA LYS A 127 3.78 -18.04 -0.98
C LYS A 127 4.50 -19.36 -0.80
N ALA A 128 5.50 -19.42 0.08
CA ALA A 128 6.22 -20.65 0.43
C ALA A 128 5.26 -21.79 0.79
N ARG A 129 4.26 -21.49 1.60
CA ARG A 129 3.22 -22.45 1.95
C ARG A 129 2.30 -22.81 0.79
N LYS A 130 1.73 -21.80 0.11
CA LYS A 130 0.71 -22.01 -0.95
C LYS A 130 1.27 -22.72 -2.17
N GLU A 131 2.47 -22.35 -2.58
CA GLU A 131 3.12 -22.79 -3.81
C GLU A 131 4.10 -23.93 -3.57
N LYS A 132 4.29 -24.36 -2.30
CA LYS A 132 5.24 -25.40 -1.90
C LYS A 132 6.67 -25.16 -2.41
N ILE A 133 7.08 -23.90 -2.50
CA ILE A 133 8.44 -23.57 -2.95
C ILE A 133 9.46 -23.90 -1.86
N VAL A 134 10.67 -24.28 -2.30
CA VAL A 134 11.81 -24.48 -1.41
C VAL A 134 12.19 -23.13 -0.80
N VAL A 135 12.23 -23.08 0.53
CA VAL A 135 12.60 -21.87 1.25
C VAL A 135 14.11 -21.65 1.18
N ASP A 136 14.49 -20.44 0.79
CA ASP A 136 15.86 -19.97 0.92
C ASP A 136 16.11 -19.58 2.38
N HIS A 137 16.56 -20.55 3.17
CA HIS A 137 16.76 -20.37 4.61
C HIS A 137 17.75 -19.25 4.94
N LYS A 138 18.81 -19.07 4.14
CA LYS A 138 19.85 -18.05 4.41
C LYS A 138 19.28 -16.64 4.22
N ASN A 139 18.62 -16.39 3.10
CA ASN A 139 18.04 -15.09 2.83
C ASN A 139 16.83 -14.81 3.74
N LEU A 140 16.04 -15.84 4.07
CA LEU A 140 14.93 -15.68 4.99
C LEU A 140 15.42 -15.35 6.41
N GLU A 141 16.43 -16.04 6.93
CA GLU A 141 17.02 -15.74 8.23
C GLU A 141 17.56 -14.29 8.29
N LYS A 142 18.20 -13.81 7.21
CA LYS A 142 18.62 -12.41 7.09
C LYS A 142 17.43 -11.45 7.20
N ALA A 143 16.32 -11.75 6.53
CA ALA A 143 15.12 -10.93 6.59
C ALA A 143 14.48 -10.94 7.98
N GLU A 144 14.42 -12.10 8.64
CA GLU A 144 13.89 -12.23 9.99
C GLU A 144 14.71 -11.45 11.01
N LYS A 145 16.04 -11.56 10.97
CA LYS A 145 16.95 -10.79 11.82
C LYS A 145 16.77 -9.28 11.63
N TYR A 146 16.62 -8.84 10.38
CA TYR A 146 16.31 -7.44 10.08
C TYR A 146 14.99 -7.01 10.74
N CYS A 147 13.93 -7.79 10.60
CA CYS A 147 12.64 -7.47 11.22
C CYS A 147 12.67 -7.51 12.75
N GLN A 148 13.41 -8.44 13.34
CA GLN A 148 13.64 -8.50 14.80
C GLN A 148 14.39 -7.28 15.31
N SER A 149 15.43 -6.81 14.60
CA SER A 149 16.15 -5.58 14.98
C SER A 149 15.28 -4.32 14.95
N ARG A 150 14.13 -4.40 14.25
CA ARG A 150 13.12 -3.34 14.17
C ARG A 150 11.93 -3.56 15.11
N ASN A 151 11.97 -4.59 15.95
CA ASN A 151 10.84 -5.01 16.80
C ASN A 151 9.55 -5.31 16.02
N GLN A 152 9.67 -5.84 14.80
CA GLN A 152 8.57 -6.11 13.87
C GLN A 152 8.32 -7.60 13.62
N GLN A 153 8.85 -8.49 14.47
CA GLN A 153 8.70 -9.94 14.33
C GLN A 153 7.24 -10.41 14.33
N GLU A 154 6.36 -9.71 15.04
CA GLU A 154 4.94 -10.06 15.13
C GLU A 154 4.23 -9.97 13.77
N GLN A 155 4.74 -9.10 12.88
CA GLN A 155 4.17 -8.86 11.55
C GLN A 155 4.18 -10.11 10.65
N TYR A 156 5.11 -11.05 10.86
CA TYR A 156 5.22 -12.27 10.05
C TYR A 156 5.12 -13.58 10.86
N THR A 157 5.13 -13.52 12.20
CA THR A 157 5.17 -14.71 13.06
C THR A 157 3.98 -15.64 12.84
N PHE A 158 2.78 -15.10 12.64
CA PHE A 158 1.60 -15.92 12.31
C PHE A 158 1.84 -16.74 11.05
N PHE A 159 2.30 -16.10 9.97
CA PHE A 159 2.53 -16.76 8.69
C PHE A 159 3.65 -17.79 8.76
N LYS A 160 4.75 -17.48 9.47
CA LYS A 160 5.82 -18.42 9.77
C LYS A 160 5.29 -19.71 10.41
N LYS A 161 4.54 -19.58 11.51
CA LYS A 161 3.95 -20.73 12.23
C LYS A 161 3.03 -21.54 11.31
N THR A 162 2.26 -20.89 10.44
CA THR A 162 1.38 -21.61 9.50
C THR A 162 2.14 -22.34 8.40
N TYR A 163 3.30 -21.84 7.98
CA TYR A 163 4.19 -22.52 7.03
C TYR A 163 4.85 -23.74 7.69
N GLU A 164 5.41 -23.58 8.88
CA GLU A 164 6.09 -24.65 9.62
C GLU A 164 5.16 -25.83 9.94
N LYS A 165 3.89 -25.57 10.26
CA LYS A 165 2.88 -26.63 10.49
C LYS A 165 2.46 -27.38 9.23
N ALA A 166 2.69 -26.80 8.05
CA ALA A 166 2.25 -27.36 6.76
C ALA A 166 3.38 -28.09 6.02
N LYS A 167 4.62 -28.04 6.54
CA LYS A 167 5.77 -28.81 6.07
C LYS A 167 5.65 -30.26 6.56
#